data_AF-A0A9P0K1Z4-F1
#
_entry.id   AF-A0A9P0K1Z4-F1
#
_cell.length_a   1.000
_cell.length_b   1.000
_cell.length_c   1.000
_cell.angle_alpha   90.00
_cell.angle_beta   90.00
_cell.angle_gamma   90.00
#
_symmetry.space_group_name_H-M   'P 1'
#
loop_
_entity.id
_entity.type
_entity.pdbx_description
1 polymer ?
#
loop_
_entity_poly.entity_id
_entity_poly.type
_entity_poly.pdbx_seq_one_letter_code
_entity_poly.pdbx_strand_id
1 'polypeptide(L)'
;MDIETAAAAFLVISSAYLLLKKKKKRKPRKWWTVSLIRSRESYSGSNLLADLLKEPSGFFENFFRMSSDDFEILLNMVESYIVKKNTKWRKAIPANERLAITLQFLVTGDSFKSLCYLFKVSSQLISSIVPEVCKINKFLAKP
;
A
#
# COMPACT_ATOMS: atom_id res chain seq x y z
N MET A 1 49.21 8.49 24.53
CA MET A 1 48.35 7.66 23.66
C MET A 1 48.09 8.49 22.42
N ASP A 2 48.80 8.15 21.34
CA ASP A 2 48.91 9.00 20.17
C ASP A 2 47.64 8.92 19.34
N ILE A 3 47.13 10.06 18.89
CA ILE A 3 45.88 10.18 18.11
C ILE A 3 45.88 9.26 16.88
N GLU A 4 47.07 9.02 16.31
CA GLU A 4 47.30 8.13 15.19
C GLU A 4 46.95 6.66 15.52
N THR A 5 47.26 6.20 16.73
CA THR A 5 46.97 4.82 17.17
C THR A 5 45.47 4.59 17.34
N ALA A 6 44.72 5.60 17.81
CA ALA A 6 43.28 5.53 17.95
C ALA A 6 42.56 5.51 16.59
N ALA A 7 43.04 6.31 15.63
CA ALA A 7 42.50 6.34 14.27
C ALA A 7 42.71 5.00 13.54
N ALA A 8 43.91 4.39 13.68
CA ALA A 8 44.20 3.09 13.11
C ALA A 8 43.28 1.99 13.68
N ALA A 9 43.06 1.98 14.99
CA ALA A 9 42.13 1.03 15.63
C ALA A 9 40.69 1.18 15.12
N PHE A 10 40.21 2.42 14.94
CA PHE A 10 38.85 2.67 14.46
C PHE A 10 38.63 2.18 13.01
N LEU A 11 39.61 2.40 12.13
CA LEU A 11 39.55 1.92 10.74
C LEU A 11 39.56 0.39 10.65
N VAL A 12 40.36 -0.27 11.48
CA VAL A 12 40.40 -1.74 11.56
C VAL A 12 39.06 -2.30 12.07
N ILE A 13 38.48 -1.69 13.10
CA ILE A 13 37.18 -2.13 13.65
C ILE A 13 36.04 -1.88 12.65
N SER A 14 36.03 -0.71 11.99
CA SER A 14 35.01 -0.36 10.99
C SER A 14 35.08 -1.25 9.75
N SER A 15 36.29 -1.52 9.24
CA SER A 15 36.48 -2.44 8.12
C SER A 15 36.11 -3.88 8.48
N ALA A 16 36.51 -4.37 9.66
CA ALA A 16 36.09 -5.68 10.17
C ALA A 16 34.57 -5.78 10.31
N TYR A 17 33.92 -4.74 10.84
CA TYR A 17 32.46 -4.67 10.96
C TYR A 17 31.75 -4.73 9.59
N LEU A 18 32.28 -4.02 8.58
CA LEU A 18 31.75 -4.06 7.22
C LEU A 18 31.90 -5.44 6.56
N LEU A 19 33.03 -6.14 6.79
CA LEU A 19 33.28 -7.49 6.27
C LEU A 19 32.40 -8.55 6.95
N LEU A 20 32.11 -8.38 8.25
CA LEU A 20 31.23 -9.28 9.00
C LEU A 20 29.75 -9.11 8.69
N LYS A 21 29.37 -8.01 8.02
CA LYS A 21 27.99 -7.74 7.61
C LYS A 21 27.58 -8.64 6.43
N LYS A 22 27.42 -9.94 6.69
CA LYS A 22 26.85 -10.89 5.73
C LYS A 22 25.46 -10.41 5.33
N LYS A 23 25.29 -10.04 4.05
CA LYS A 23 23.96 -9.77 3.48
C LYS A 23 23.12 -11.03 3.65
N LYS A 24 22.03 -10.97 4.44
CA LYS A 24 21.09 -12.09 4.58
C LYS A 24 20.60 -12.50 3.19
N LYS A 25 20.98 -13.72 2.75
CA LYS A 25 20.45 -14.30 1.51
C LYS A 25 18.94 -14.48 1.69
N ARG A 26 18.15 -13.86 0.81
CA ARG A 26 16.69 -14.00 0.85
C ARG A 26 16.35 -15.43 0.45
N LYS A 27 15.59 -16.13 1.30
CA LYS A 27 15.05 -17.45 0.95
C LYS A 27 14.21 -17.31 -0.33
N PRO A 28 14.34 -18.24 -1.29
CA PRO A 28 13.49 -18.24 -2.47
C PRO A 28 12.03 -18.33 -2.04
N ARG A 29 11.15 -17.59 -2.72
CA ARG A 29 9.72 -17.64 -2.42
C ARG A 29 9.17 -19.00 -2.85
N LYS A 30 8.49 -19.70 -1.94
CA LYS A 30 7.77 -20.95 -2.28
C LYS A 30 6.66 -20.72 -3.32
N TRP A 31 6.06 -19.53 -3.31
CA TRP A 31 4.94 -19.18 -4.17
C TRP A 31 5.08 -17.74 -4.66
N TRP A 32 4.86 -17.52 -5.96
CA TRP A 32 4.89 -16.17 -6.56
C TRP A 32 3.72 -15.30 -6.07
N THR A 33 2.53 -15.88 -5.91
CA THR A 33 1.34 -15.24 -5.34
C THR A 33 0.45 -16.32 -4.74
N VAL A 34 -0.07 -16.08 -3.52
CA VAL A 34 -1.03 -16.96 -2.84
C VAL A 34 -2.40 -16.95 -3.52
N SER A 35 -3.13 -18.06 -3.42
CA SER A 35 -4.43 -18.28 -4.08
C SER A 35 -5.45 -17.18 -3.79
N LEU A 36 -5.52 -16.69 -2.55
CA LEU A 36 -6.43 -15.62 -2.13
C LEU A 36 -6.25 -14.32 -2.94
N ILE A 37 -5.01 -13.92 -3.22
CA ILE A 37 -4.71 -12.72 -4.02
C ILE A 37 -4.85 -13.02 -5.53
N ARG A 38 -4.74 -14.30 -5.92
CA ARG A 38 -4.98 -14.74 -7.30
C ARG A 38 -6.47 -14.72 -7.64
N SER A 39 -7.36 -15.03 -6.69
CA SER A 39 -8.81 -15.03 -6.86
C SER A 39 -9.46 -13.64 -6.83
N ARG A 40 -8.66 -12.57 -7.00
CA ARG A 40 -9.15 -11.19 -7.09
C ARG A 40 -10.15 -10.98 -8.23
N GLU A 41 -10.07 -11.77 -9.30
CA GLU A 41 -11.05 -11.69 -10.40
C GLU A 41 -12.45 -12.19 -10.01
N SER A 42 -12.57 -13.00 -8.96
CA SER A 42 -13.87 -13.51 -8.50
C SER A 42 -14.60 -12.51 -7.59
N TYR A 43 -13.87 -11.79 -6.74
CA TYR A 43 -14.42 -10.73 -5.88
C TYR A 43 -13.29 -9.82 -5.43
N SER A 44 -13.23 -8.59 -5.93
CA SER A 44 -12.21 -7.59 -5.63
C SER A 44 -12.78 -6.48 -4.74
N GLY A 45 -11.93 -5.51 -4.38
CA GLY A 45 -12.40 -4.28 -3.73
C GLY A 45 -13.43 -3.51 -4.54
N SER A 46 -13.38 -3.55 -5.87
CA SER A 46 -14.41 -2.91 -6.70
C SER A 46 -15.77 -3.58 -6.58
N ASN A 47 -15.81 -4.91 -6.40
CA ASN A 47 -17.06 -5.63 -6.14
C ASN A 47 -17.64 -5.23 -4.78
N LEU A 48 -16.79 -5.19 -3.74
CA LEU A 48 -17.19 -4.71 -2.41
C LEU A 48 -17.77 -3.29 -2.47
N LEU A 49 -17.11 -2.37 -3.16
CA LEU A 49 -17.62 -1.01 -3.33
C LEU A 49 -18.99 -0.99 -4.02
N ALA A 50 -19.16 -1.77 -5.09
CA ALA A 50 -20.44 -1.85 -5.79
C ALA A 50 -21.56 -2.43 -4.92
N ASP A 51 -21.25 -3.41 -4.07
CA ASP A 51 -22.22 -3.98 -3.13
C ASP A 51 -22.59 -2.96 -2.05
N LEU A 52 -21.61 -2.23 -1.51
CA LEU A 52 -21.83 -1.16 -0.51
C LEU A 52 -22.71 -0.03 -1.05
N LEU A 53 -22.56 0.33 -2.33
CA LEU A 53 -23.36 1.38 -2.98
C LEU A 53 -24.80 0.94 -3.28
N LYS A 54 -25.03 -0.36 -3.51
CA LYS A 54 -26.38 -0.90 -3.76
C LYS A 54 -27.20 -1.03 -2.49
N GLU A 55 -26.54 -1.18 -1.35
CA GLU A 55 -27.21 -1.40 -0.08
C GLU A 55 -27.74 -0.07 0.50
N PRO A 56 -29.06 0.08 0.72
CA PRO A 56 -29.66 1.33 1.21
C PRO A 56 -29.42 1.59 2.71
N SER A 57 -28.68 0.72 3.40
CA SER A 57 -28.47 0.74 4.86
C SER A 57 -27.48 1.79 5.36
N GLY A 58 -26.88 2.58 4.46
CA GLY A 58 -25.79 3.51 4.82
C GLY A 58 -24.48 2.80 5.15
N PHE A 59 -24.29 1.55 4.72
CA PHE A 59 -23.02 0.85 4.94
C PHE A 59 -21.84 1.55 4.26
N PHE A 60 -22.05 2.20 3.12
CA PHE A 60 -21.00 3.00 2.47
C PHE A 60 -20.50 4.12 3.40
N GLU A 61 -21.43 4.91 3.95
CA GLU A 61 -21.15 6.00 4.90
C GLU A 61 -20.42 5.49 6.13
N ASN A 62 -20.88 4.38 6.71
CA ASN A 62 -20.27 3.81 7.91
C ASN A 62 -18.86 3.28 7.63
N PHE A 63 -18.64 2.75 6.42
CA PHE A 63 -17.36 2.18 6.01
C PHE A 63 -16.31 3.28 5.78
N PHE A 64 -16.65 4.36 5.05
CA PHE A 64 -15.69 5.42 4.72
C PHE A 64 -15.79 6.69 5.57
N ARG A 65 -16.81 6.81 6.43
CA ARG A 65 -17.18 8.05 7.15
C ARG A 65 -17.36 9.26 6.22
N MET A 66 -17.81 9.02 4.99
CA MET A 66 -18.09 10.02 3.97
C MET A 66 -19.10 9.49 2.96
N SER A 67 -19.72 10.43 2.24
CA SER A 67 -20.74 10.08 1.26
C SER A 67 -20.21 9.42 0.01
N SER A 68 -21.07 8.63 -0.66
CA SER A 68 -20.75 8.09 -1.98
C SER A 68 -20.40 9.20 -2.97
N ASP A 69 -21.12 10.33 -2.88
CA ASP A 69 -20.91 11.49 -3.74
C ASP A 69 -19.56 12.15 -3.44
N ASP A 70 -19.22 12.33 -2.16
CA ASP A 70 -17.91 12.86 -1.75
C ASP A 70 -16.77 11.94 -2.19
N PHE A 71 -16.97 10.62 -2.08
CA PHE A 71 -16.00 9.64 -2.55
C PHE A 71 -15.78 9.75 -4.06
N GLU A 72 -16.85 9.93 -4.86
CA GLU A 72 -16.75 10.09 -6.30
C GLU A 72 -16.05 11.40 -6.68
N ILE A 73 -16.38 12.50 -6.01
CA ILE A 73 -15.68 13.79 -6.18
C ILE A 73 -14.19 13.63 -5.90
N LEU A 74 -13.83 13.02 -4.76
CA LEU A 74 -12.44 12.79 -4.39
C LEU A 74 -11.73 11.87 -5.39
N LEU A 75 -12.42 10.84 -5.88
CA LEU A 75 -11.90 9.94 -6.90
C LEU A 75 -11.57 10.70 -8.17
N ASN A 76 -12.49 11.51 -8.68
CA ASN A 76 -12.30 12.30 -9.90
C ASN A 76 -11.10 13.26 -9.79
N MET A 77 -10.87 13.85 -8.62
CA MET A 77 -9.72 14.74 -8.38
C MET A 77 -8.38 13.98 -8.38
N VAL A 78 -8.36 12.76 -7.84
CA VAL A 78 -7.12 12.01 -7.58
C VAL A 78 -6.82 10.99 -8.70
N GLU A 79 -7.82 10.58 -9.48
CA GLU A 79 -7.75 9.47 -10.43
C GLU A 79 -6.56 9.59 -11.38
N SER A 80 -6.38 10.76 -12.01
CA SER A 80 -5.30 11.02 -12.97
C SER A 80 -3.89 10.77 -12.41
N TYR A 81 -3.72 10.88 -11.09
CA TYR A 81 -2.44 10.69 -10.40
C TYR A 81 -2.24 9.25 -9.91
N ILE A 82 -3.31 8.51 -9.61
CA ILE A 82 -3.23 7.17 -8.98
C ILE A 82 -3.45 6.02 -9.97
N VAL A 83 -4.02 6.28 -11.15
CA VAL A 83 -4.19 5.28 -12.21
C VAL A 83 -2.84 4.68 -12.60
N LYS A 84 -2.82 3.35 -12.78
CA LYS A 84 -1.67 2.63 -13.36
C LYS A 84 -2.12 1.80 -14.53
N LYS A 85 -1.21 1.61 -15.48
CA LYS A 85 -1.44 0.81 -16.68
C LYS A 85 -1.37 -0.68 -16.34
N ASN A 86 -2.23 -1.45 -16.99
CA ASN A 86 -2.16 -2.90 -16.95
C ASN A 86 -0.83 -3.37 -17.53
N THR A 87 -0.24 -4.40 -16.92
CA THR A 87 0.97 -5.05 -17.43
C THR A 87 0.60 -6.42 -18.01
N LYS A 88 1.46 -6.98 -18.87
CA LYS A 88 1.28 -8.34 -19.42
C LYS A 88 1.13 -9.42 -18.34
N TRP A 89 1.69 -9.17 -17.15
CA TRP A 89 1.73 -10.15 -16.06
C TRP A 89 0.58 -10.02 -15.08
N ARG A 90 0.09 -8.79 -14.85
CA ARG A 90 -0.98 -8.52 -13.88
C ARG A 90 -1.77 -7.28 -14.25
N LYS A 91 -3.09 -7.38 -14.10
CA LYS A 91 -4.01 -6.23 -14.11
C LYS A 91 -3.65 -5.28 -12.96
N ALA A 92 -3.62 -3.99 -13.26
CA ALA A 92 -3.41 -2.94 -12.29
C ALA A 92 -4.55 -2.92 -11.26
N ILE A 93 -4.29 -2.32 -10.10
CA ILE A 93 -5.37 -2.01 -9.16
C ILE A 93 -6.02 -0.72 -9.66
N PRO A 94 -7.35 -0.72 -9.90
CA PRO A 94 -8.04 0.46 -10.40
C PRO A 94 -8.01 1.58 -9.37
N ALA A 95 -8.20 2.82 -9.83
CA ALA A 95 -8.08 4.01 -8.99
C ALA A 95 -9.05 3.99 -7.81
N ASN A 96 -10.31 3.62 -8.05
CA ASN A 96 -11.33 3.49 -7.01
C ASN A 96 -10.91 2.56 -5.86
N GLU A 97 -10.37 1.38 -6.17
CA GLU A 97 -9.94 0.41 -5.16
C GLU A 97 -8.71 0.92 -4.38
N ARG A 98 -7.81 1.67 -5.02
CA ARG A 98 -6.65 2.27 -4.34
C ARG A 98 -7.05 3.38 -3.39
N LEU A 99 -8.00 4.21 -3.82
CA LEU A 99 -8.57 5.24 -2.97
C LEU A 99 -9.30 4.58 -1.78
N ALA A 100 -10.15 3.59 -2.03
CA ALA A 100 -10.87 2.85 -1.00
C ALA A 100 -9.95 2.19 0.04
N ILE A 101 -8.88 1.52 -0.40
CA ILE A 101 -7.87 0.95 0.51
C ILE A 101 -7.27 2.03 1.43
N THR A 102 -6.97 3.19 0.85
CA THR A 102 -6.34 4.30 1.58
C THR A 102 -7.32 4.93 2.57
N LEU A 103 -8.56 5.22 2.14
CA LEU A 103 -9.58 5.77 3.02
C LEU A 103 -9.90 4.80 4.15
N GLN A 104 -10.09 3.51 3.86
CA GLN A 104 -10.32 2.51 4.90
C GLN A 104 -9.19 2.49 5.92
N PHE A 105 -7.93 2.55 5.47
CA PHE A 105 -6.77 2.64 6.36
C PHE A 105 -6.80 3.90 7.24
N LEU A 106 -7.19 5.04 6.69
CA LEU A 106 -7.28 6.31 7.44
C LEU A 106 -8.45 6.32 8.44
N VAL A 107 -9.56 5.66 8.10
CA VAL A 107 -10.76 5.58 8.93
C VAL A 107 -10.58 4.60 10.10
N THR A 108 -10.11 3.38 9.83
CA THR A 108 -10.01 2.33 10.87
C THR A 108 -8.64 2.24 11.54
N GLY A 109 -7.57 2.71 10.88
CA GLY A 109 -6.20 2.50 11.35
C GLY A 109 -5.75 1.04 11.27
N ASP A 110 -6.42 0.22 10.47
CA ASP A 110 -6.15 -1.21 10.36
C ASP A 110 -4.73 -1.55 9.89
N SER A 111 -4.25 -2.73 10.28
CA SER A 111 -2.99 -3.24 9.75
C SER A 111 -3.09 -3.53 8.24
N PHE A 112 -1.96 -3.38 7.51
CA PHE A 112 -1.89 -3.77 6.09
C PHE A 112 -2.14 -5.27 5.86
N LYS A 113 -2.09 -6.11 6.90
CA LYS A 113 -2.48 -7.53 6.79
C LYS A 113 -3.99 -7.67 6.76
N SER A 114 -4.70 -6.95 7.62
CA SER A 114 -6.17 -6.94 7.66
C SER A 114 -6.73 -6.46 6.31
N LEU A 115 -6.20 -5.35 5.80
CA LEU A 115 -6.58 -4.81 4.48
C LEU A 115 -6.22 -5.76 3.32
N CYS A 116 -5.16 -6.57 3.47
CA CYS A 116 -4.80 -7.57 2.46
C CYS A 116 -5.87 -8.65 2.31
N TYR A 117 -6.51 -9.05 3.41
CA TYR A 117 -7.60 -10.02 3.36
C TYR A 117 -8.87 -9.41 2.79
N LEU A 118 -9.19 -8.18 3.20
CA LEU A 118 -10.39 -7.46 2.78
C LEU A 118 -10.39 -7.15 1.27
N PHE A 119 -9.31 -6.55 0.77
CA PHE A 119 -9.22 -6.12 -0.63
C PHE A 119 -8.54 -7.14 -1.55
N LYS A 120 -8.02 -8.25 -1.01
CA LYS A 120 -7.23 -9.25 -1.76
C LYS A 120 -6.02 -8.65 -2.48
N VAL A 121 -5.40 -7.63 -1.88
CA VAL A 121 -4.19 -6.94 -2.35
C VAL A 121 -3.04 -7.24 -1.41
N SER A 122 -1.84 -7.53 -1.93
CA SER A 122 -0.70 -7.84 -1.05
C SER A 122 -0.35 -6.69 -0.12
N SER A 123 -0.03 -6.98 1.15
CA SER A 123 0.36 -5.96 2.13
C SER A 123 1.53 -5.08 1.66
N GLN A 124 2.47 -5.64 0.88
CA GLN A 124 3.56 -4.86 0.29
C GLN A 124 3.04 -3.81 -0.71
N LEU A 125 2.06 -4.17 -1.54
CA LEU A 125 1.47 -3.24 -2.48
C LEU A 125 0.63 -2.18 -1.76
N ILE A 126 -0.14 -2.58 -0.74
CA ILE A 126 -0.87 -1.63 0.13
C ILE A 126 0.10 -0.61 0.76
N SER A 127 1.24 -1.08 1.27
CA SER A 127 2.25 -0.18 1.86
C SER A 127 2.84 0.84 0.90
N SER A 128 2.75 0.59 -0.41
CA SER A 128 3.11 1.58 -1.45
C SER A 128 1.94 2.46 -1.88
N ILE A 129 0.72 1.92 -1.91
CA ILE A 129 -0.48 2.65 -2.34
C ILE A 129 -0.84 3.74 -1.35
N VAL A 130 -0.93 3.42 -0.06
CA VAL A 130 -1.36 4.36 0.98
C VAL A 130 -0.54 5.66 0.97
N PRO A 131 0.80 5.64 1.03
CA PRO A 131 1.58 6.87 0.98
C PRO A 131 1.52 7.58 -0.38
N GLU A 132 1.37 6.85 -1.49
CA GLU A 132 1.22 7.45 -2.83
C GLU A 132 -0.06 8.29 -2.91
N VAL A 133 -1.20 7.74 -2.49
CA VAL A 133 -2.49 8.43 -2.46
C VAL A 133 -2.46 9.60 -1.47
N CYS A 134 -1.98 9.39 -0.24
CA CYS A 134 -1.89 10.45 0.77
C CYS A 134 -0.98 11.62 0.35
N LYS A 135 0.07 11.35 -0.43
CA LYS A 135 0.97 12.40 -0.93
C LYS A 135 0.25 13.32 -1.92
N ILE A 136 -0.62 12.78 -2.77
CA ILE A 136 -1.38 13.57 -3.76
C ILE A 136 -2.39 14.48 -3.06
N ASN A 137 -3.10 13.98 -2.04
CA ASN A 137 -4.06 14.80 -1.29
C ASN A 137 -3.39 16.04 -0.65
N LYS A 138 -2.16 15.93 -0.17
CA LYS A 138 -1.41 17.09 0.37
C LYS A 138 -1.12 18.17 -0.68
N PHE A 139 -1.05 17.81 -1.97
CA PHE A 139 -0.90 18.78 -3.04
C PHE A 139 -2.23 19.43 -3.43
N LEU A 140 -3.35 18.69 -3.34
CA LEU A 140 -4.69 19.20 -3.64
C LEU A 140 -5.26 20.09 -2.53
N ALA A 141 -4.79 19.92 -1.29
CA ALA A 141 -5.19 20.75 -0.13
C ALA A 141 -4.40 22.06 -0.01
N LYS A 142 -3.54 22.41 -0.97
CA LYS A 142 -2.88 23.73 -1.01
C LYS A 142 -3.75 24.69 -1.83
N PRO A 143 -4.15 25.84 -1.24
CA PRO A 143 -4.85 26.90 -1.97
C PRO A 143 -3.96 27.54 -3.03
#